data_AF-A0A963EXY6-F1
#
_entry.id   AF-A0A963EXY6-F1
#
_cell.length_a   1.000
_cell.length_b   1.000
_cell.length_c   1.000
_cell.angle_alpha   90.00
_cell.angle_beta   90.00
_cell.angle_gamma   90.00
#
_symmetry.space_group_name_H-M   'P 1'
#
loop_
_entity.id
_entity.type
_entity.pdbx_description
1 polymer ?
#
loop_
_entity_poly.entity_id
_entity_poly.type
_entity_poly.pdbx_seq_one_letter_code
_entity_poly.pdbx_strand_id
1 'polypeptide(L)'
;MILAPDSDGDGVADSTDNCPTVSNATQDDNGGVNSSLPDNIGDACQCGDMNADGKVTNTDAVLIQRHLLGLPSPFNESLCDVNGDSNCSNTDAVIIKRAVLALPPGVGQVCTAVVAVP
;
A
#
# COMPACT_ATOMS: atom_id res chain seq x y z
N MET A 1 23.95 6.03 24.39
CA MET A 1 22.87 5.16 23.90
C MET A 1 22.34 5.85 22.66
N ILE A 2 22.70 5.36 21.47
CA ILE A 2 22.06 5.84 20.24
C ILE A 2 20.73 5.09 20.19
N LEU A 3 19.62 5.80 20.34
CA LEU A 3 18.33 5.22 20.00
C LEU A 3 18.35 5.03 18.48
N ALA A 4 18.00 3.83 18.02
CA ALA A 4 17.82 3.61 16.59
C ALA A 4 16.76 4.61 16.06
N PRO A 5 16.92 5.13 14.83
CA PRO A 5 15.87 5.93 14.20
C PRO A 5 14.53 5.18 14.20
N ASP A 6 13.48 5.93 14.44
CA ASP A 6 12.06 5.54 14.41
C ASP A 6 11.35 6.76 13.81
N SER A 7 11.11 6.69 12.51
CA SER A 7 10.75 7.83 11.67
C SER A 7 9.29 8.22 11.83
N ASP A 8 8.42 7.28 12.18
CA ASP A 8 6.99 7.53 12.40
C ASP A 8 6.56 7.49 13.87
N GLY A 9 7.45 7.05 14.77
CA GLY A 9 7.26 7.11 16.22
C GLY A 9 6.38 5.99 16.78
N ASP A 10 6.23 4.87 16.07
CA ASP A 10 5.41 3.74 16.51
C ASP A 10 6.11 2.80 17.51
N GLY A 11 7.41 3.02 17.75
CA GLY A 11 8.22 2.24 18.68
C GLY A 11 8.98 1.08 18.05
N VAL A 12 8.91 0.90 16.72
CA VAL A 12 9.74 -0.01 15.93
C VAL A 12 10.84 0.79 15.23
N ALA A 13 12.07 0.28 15.25
CA ALA A 13 13.18 0.98 14.59
C ALA A 13 13.07 0.85 13.06
N ASP A 14 13.39 1.91 12.31
CA ASP A 14 13.32 1.98 10.84
C ASP A 14 13.99 0.77 10.14
N SER A 15 15.05 0.24 10.74
CA SER A 15 15.80 -0.90 10.18
C SER A 15 15.05 -2.24 10.23
N THR A 16 13.99 -2.31 11.02
CA THR A 16 13.18 -3.51 11.28
C THR A 16 11.69 -3.25 11.06
N ASP A 17 11.34 -2.04 10.66
CA ASP A 17 9.98 -1.58 10.45
C ASP A 17 9.50 -1.92 9.03
N ASN A 18 8.40 -2.64 8.91
CA ASN A 18 7.78 -2.97 7.63
C ASN A 18 6.96 -1.82 7.03
N CYS A 19 6.79 -0.71 7.75
CA CYS A 19 6.24 0.56 7.28
C CYS A 19 6.96 1.79 7.89
N PRO A 20 8.23 2.08 7.54
CA PRO A 20 9.06 3.14 8.18
C PRO A 20 8.54 4.59 8.16
N THR A 21 7.38 4.83 7.56
CA THR A 21 6.78 6.17 7.41
C THR A 21 5.30 6.18 7.81
N VAL A 22 4.74 5.04 8.22
CA VAL A 22 3.32 4.87 8.54
C VAL A 22 3.20 4.00 9.79
N SER A 23 2.90 4.64 10.92
CA SER A 23 2.89 3.97 12.21
C SER A 23 2.02 2.72 12.23
N ASN A 24 2.63 1.59 12.54
CA ASN A 24 1.99 0.30 12.65
C ASN A 24 2.71 -0.58 13.68
N ALA A 25 2.66 -0.19 14.95
CA ALA A 25 3.38 -0.85 16.05
C ALA A 25 3.15 -2.37 16.18
N THR A 26 2.07 -2.91 15.59
CA THR A 26 1.79 -4.36 15.52
C THR A 26 2.58 -5.09 14.43
N GLN A 27 3.11 -4.35 13.45
CA GLN A 27 3.89 -4.83 12.32
C GLN A 27 3.15 -5.91 11.52
N ASP A 28 1.82 -5.75 11.39
CA ASP A 28 0.98 -6.66 10.63
C ASP A 28 1.41 -6.65 9.14
N ASP A 29 1.57 -7.85 8.58
CA ASP A 29 1.93 -8.13 7.18
C ASP A 29 1.28 -9.47 6.82
N ASN A 30 0.01 -9.42 6.47
CA ASN A 30 -0.84 -10.61 6.29
C ASN A 30 -0.93 -11.05 4.82
N GLY A 31 -0.12 -10.48 3.94
CA GLY A 31 -0.15 -10.78 2.53
C GLY A 31 0.80 -9.98 1.68
N GLY A 32 0.29 -9.51 0.56
CA GLY A 32 1.08 -8.97 -0.51
C GLY A 32 0.34 -9.00 -1.84
N VAL A 33 1.05 -8.76 -2.93
CA VAL A 33 0.45 -8.79 -4.27
C VAL A 33 0.04 -10.20 -4.66
N ASN A 34 -1.28 -10.44 -4.73
CA ASN A 34 -1.87 -11.76 -4.99
C ASN A 34 -1.29 -12.89 -4.13
N SER A 35 -0.93 -12.56 -2.89
CA SER A 35 -0.27 -13.46 -1.96
C SER A 35 -0.98 -13.42 -0.61
N SER A 36 -0.97 -14.56 0.09
CA SER A 36 -1.29 -14.62 1.54
C SER A 36 -0.03 -14.83 2.38
N LEU A 37 1.14 -14.76 1.74
CA LEU A 37 2.43 -14.77 2.40
C LEU A 37 2.94 -13.32 2.46
N PRO A 38 3.51 -12.91 3.61
CA PRO A 38 4.09 -11.58 3.80
C PRO A 38 5.16 -11.26 2.77
N ASP A 39 5.22 -10.01 2.33
CA ASP A 39 6.25 -9.49 1.41
C ASP A 39 7.23 -8.48 2.07
N ASN A 40 7.13 -8.30 3.39
CA ASN A 40 7.83 -7.31 4.22
C ASN A 40 7.41 -5.86 3.94
N ILE A 41 6.23 -5.67 3.35
CA ILE A 41 5.56 -4.37 3.29
C ILE A 41 4.31 -4.51 4.15
N GLY A 42 4.27 -3.76 5.25
CA GLY A 42 3.19 -3.90 6.22
C GLY A 42 1.83 -3.51 5.65
N ASP A 43 0.77 -4.11 6.22
CA ASP A 43 -0.62 -3.89 5.81
C ASP A 43 -1.00 -2.40 5.85
N ALA A 44 -0.36 -1.62 6.73
CA ALA A 44 -0.61 -0.19 6.88
C ALA A 44 -0.12 0.67 5.69
N CYS A 45 0.91 0.21 4.99
CA CYS A 45 1.59 1.00 3.97
C CYS A 45 1.68 0.29 2.60
N GLN A 46 1.08 -0.89 2.47
CA GLN A 46 1.05 -1.63 1.21
C GLN A 46 0.27 -0.88 0.12
N CYS A 47 0.98 -0.20 -0.77
CA CYS A 47 0.34 0.47 -1.91
C CYS A 47 -0.48 -0.54 -2.73
N GLY A 48 -1.63 -0.11 -3.23
CA GLY A 48 -2.56 -0.96 -3.97
C GLY A 48 -3.57 -1.73 -3.12
N ASP A 49 -3.44 -1.76 -1.79
CA ASP A 49 -4.44 -2.36 -0.89
C ASP A 49 -5.50 -1.30 -0.51
N MET A 50 -6.63 -1.29 -1.21
CA MET A 50 -7.61 -0.20 -1.07
C MET A 50 -8.57 -0.41 0.10
N ASN A 51 -8.72 -1.66 0.55
CA ASN A 51 -9.57 -2.01 1.68
C ASN A 51 -8.81 -2.29 2.98
N ALA A 52 -7.46 -2.22 2.93
CA ALA A 52 -6.57 -2.50 4.06
C ALA A 52 -6.79 -3.91 4.63
N ASP A 53 -6.96 -4.90 3.75
CA ASP A 53 -7.12 -6.31 4.15
C ASP A 53 -5.80 -7.11 4.15
N GLY A 54 -4.69 -6.44 3.86
CA GLY A 54 -3.33 -6.98 3.78
C GLY A 54 -3.01 -7.59 2.41
N LYS A 55 -3.90 -7.52 1.42
CA LYS A 55 -3.72 -8.20 0.12
C LYS A 55 -4.08 -7.30 -1.03
N VAL A 56 -3.13 -7.15 -1.95
CA VAL A 56 -3.39 -6.46 -3.21
C VAL A 56 -3.98 -7.44 -4.21
N THR A 57 -5.28 -7.30 -4.50
CA THR A 57 -6.08 -8.21 -5.34
C THR A 57 -6.88 -7.46 -6.41
N ASN A 58 -7.65 -8.19 -7.22
CA ASN A 58 -8.58 -7.56 -8.15
C ASN A 58 -9.74 -6.84 -7.43
N THR A 59 -9.99 -7.13 -6.15
CA THR A 59 -10.97 -6.39 -5.33
C THR A 59 -10.56 -4.93 -5.23
N ASP A 60 -9.29 -4.66 -4.99
CA ASP A 60 -8.72 -3.32 -4.83
C ASP A 60 -8.81 -2.51 -6.11
N ALA A 61 -8.49 -3.14 -7.24
CA ALA A 61 -8.68 -2.51 -8.54
C ALA A 61 -10.15 -2.17 -8.84
N VAL A 62 -11.11 -2.95 -8.33
CA VAL A 62 -12.54 -2.63 -8.42
C VAL A 62 -12.91 -1.48 -7.47
N LEU A 63 -12.30 -1.40 -6.28
CA LEU A 63 -12.52 -0.32 -5.34
C LEU A 63 -12.06 1.04 -5.88
N ILE A 64 -10.92 1.08 -6.60
CA ILE A 64 -10.51 2.28 -7.35
C ILE A 64 -11.59 2.70 -8.34
N GLN A 65 -12.09 1.76 -9.15
CA GLN A 65 -13.14 2.07 -10.14
C GLN A 65 -14.44 2.54 -9.50
N ARG A 66 -14.80 1.99 -8.34
CA ARG A 66 -15.98 2.42 -7.57
C ARG A 66 -15.80 3.84 -7.03
N HIS A 67 -14.62 4.14 -6.47
CA HIS A 67 -14.28 5.46 -5.96
C HIS A 67 -14.34 6.52 -7.06
N LEU A 68 -13.77 6.24 -8.24
CA LEU A 68 -13.82 7.13 -9.41
C LEU A 68 -15.26 7.39 -9.92
N LEU A 69 -16.20 6.48 -9.64
CA LEU A 69 -17.61 6.63 -9.98
C LEU A 69 -18.45 7.22 -8.84
N GLY A 70 -17.83 7.62 -7.72
CA GLY A 70 -18.53 8.16 -6.55
C GLY A 70 -19.40 7.14 -5.82
N LEU A 71 -19.12 5.84 -5.97
CA LEU A 71 -19.86 4.78 -5.30
C LEU A 71 -19.34 4.57 -3.87
N PRO A 72 -20.23 4.36 -2.88
CA PRO A 72 -19.80 4.17 -1.49
C PRO A 72 -19.06 2.85 -1.31
N SER A 73 -17.84 2.91 -0.77
CA SER A 73 -17.06 1.76 -0.29
C SER A 73 -15.97 2.24 0.66
N PRO A 74 -15.48 1.37 1.57
CA PRO A 74 -14.20 1.62 2.23
C PRO A 74 -13.12 1.78 1.15
N PHE A 75 -12.34 2.85 1.26
CA PHE A 75 -11.35 3.22 0.27
C PHE A 75 -10.23 4.03 0.93
N ASN A 76 -9.00 3.52 0.89
CA ASN A 76 -7.83 4.24 1.33
C ASN A 76 -7.14 4.91 0.13
N GLU A 77 -7.46 6.18 -0.11
CA GLU A 77 -6.90 6.94 -1.23
C GLU A 77 -5.37 7.07 -1.13
N SER A 78 -4.82 7.05 0.09
CA SER A 78 -3.38 7.22 0.31
C SER A 78 -2.54 6.09 -0.27
N LEU A 79 -3.14 4.91 -0.44
CA LEU A 79 -2.51 3.70 -0.97
C LEU A 79 -2.69 3.56 -2.50
N CYS A 80 -3.47 4.44 -3.14
CA CYS A 80 -3.95 4.21 -4.51
C CYS A 80 -2.89 4.41 -5.61
N ASP A 81 -2.02 5.40 -5.46
CA ASP A 81 -1.04 5.74 -6.49
C ASP A 81 0.10 4.70 -6.53
N VAL A 82 -0.07 3.67 -7.35
CA VAL A 82 0.89 2.58 -7.50
C VAL A 82 1.91 2.83 -8.61
N ASN A 83 1.77 3.96 -9.32
CA ASN A 83 2.56 4.28 -10.50
C ASN A 83 3.43 5.54 -10.32
N GLY A 84 3.14 6.33 -9.29
CA GLY A 84 3.88 7.51 -8.87
C GLY A 84 3.51 8.78 -9.63
N ASP A 85 2.35 8.83 -10.29
CA ASP A 85 1.88 10.01 -11.04
C ASP A 85 1.08 11.00 -10.20
N SER A 86 1.02 10.78 -8.88
CA SER A 86 0.30 11.59 -7.89
C SER A 86 -1.22 11.63 -8.09
N ASN A 87 -1.80 10.71 -8.87
CA ASN A 87 -3.24 10.62 -9.06
C ASN A 87 -3.74 9.21 -8.81
N CYS A 88 -4.83 9.10 -8.05
CA CYS A 88 -5.58 7.86 -7.99
C CYS A 88 -6.47 7.74 -9.25
N SER A 89 -6.15 6.83 -10.16
CA SER A 89 -6.79 6.76 -11.48
C SER A 89 -7.09 5.34 -11.96
N ASN A 90 -7.76 5.23 -13.11
CA ASN A 90 -7.95 3.92 -13.75
C ASN A 90 -6.63 3.28 -14.19
N THR A 91 -5.56 4.06 -14.35
CA THR A 91 -4.22 3.53 -14.65
C THR A 91 -3.72 2.65 -13.50
N ASP A 92 -3.92 3.09 -12.26
CA ASP A 92 -3.54 2.36 -11.05
C ASP A 92 -4.32 1.06 -10.92
N ALA A 93 -5.63 1.11 -11.18
CA ALA A 93 -6.48 -0.08 -11.22
C ALA A 93 -6.00 -1.10 -12.28
N VAL A 94 -5.52 -0.64 -13.44
CA VAL A 94 -4.96 -1.52 -14.47
C VAL A 94 -3.63 -2.11 -14.01
N ILE A 95 -2.77 -1.35 -13.34
CA ILE A 95 -1.49 -1.84 -12.81
C ILE A 95 -1.71 -2.93 -11.76
N ILE A 96 -2.63 -2.73 -10.82
CA ILE A 96 -3.00 -3.76 -9.84
C ILE A 96 -3.47 -5.04 -10.54
N LYS A 97 -4.37 -4.93 -11.52
CA LYS A 97 -4.86 -6.08 -12.29
C LYS A 97 -3.74 -6.83 -13.01
N ARG A 98 -2.73 -6.12 -13.53
CA ARG A 98 -1.55 -6.73 -14.16
C ARG A 98 -0.66 -7.41 -13.13
N ALA A 99 -0.37 -6.73 -12.02
CA ALA A 99 0.49 -7.21 -10.97
C ALA A 99 -0.06 -8.49 -10.31
N VAL A 100 -1.37 -8.56 -10.09
CA VAL A 100 -2.06 -9.77 -9.59
C VAL A 100 -1.85 -10.98 -10.52
N LEU A 101 -1.65 -10.74 -11.82
CA LEU A 101 -1.34 -11.77 -12.81
C LEU A 101 0.16 -11.97 -13.05
N ALA A 102 1.01 -11.41 -12.18
CA ALA A 102 2.47 -11.38 -12.32
C ALA A 102 2.93 -10.77 -13.68
N LEU A 103 2.17 -9.82 -14.22
CA LEU A 103 2.50 -9.09 -15.43
C LEU A 103 3.11 -7.72 -15.08
N PRO A 104 4.19 -7.29 -15.76
CA PRO A 104 4.78 -5.96 -15.54
C PRO A 104 3.92 -4.84 -16.16
N PRO A 105 3.95 -3.59 -15.67
CA PRO A 105 4.61 -3.17 -14.43
C PRO A 105 3.89 -3.74 -13.20
N GLY A 106 4.66 -4.02 -12.15
CA GLY A 106 4.13 -4.40 -10.85
C GLY A 106 3.64 -3.17 -10.07
N VAL A 107 3.11 -3.42 -8.87
CA VAL A 107 2.70 -2.37 -7.94
C VAL A 107 3.95 -1.67 -7.40
N GLY A 108 4.05 -0.36 -7.60
CA GLY A 108 5.09 0.47 -7.02
C GLY A 108 4.74 0.89 -5.60
N GLN A 109 5.70 0.80 -4.68
CA GLN A 109 5.61 1.40 -3.34
C GLN A 109 5.97 2.88 -3.41
N VAL A 110 5.10 3.66 -4.07
CA VAL A 110 5.28 5.10 -4.34
C VAL A 110 4.03 5.92 -4.01
N CYS A 111 3.03 5.29 -3.40
CA CYS A 111 1.80 5.93 -3.00
C CYS A 111 2.04 6.92 -1.86
N THR A 112 1.14 7.88 -1.70
CA THR A 112 1.27 8.96 -0.70
C THR A 112 1.40 8.48 0.75
N ALA A 113 1.00 7.24 1.06
CA ALA A 113 1.25 6.65 2.37
C ALA A 113 2.75 6.44 2.65
N VAL A 114 3.54 6.02 1.66
CA VAL A 114 4.96 5.64 1.84
C VAL A 114 5.95 6.73 1.47
N VAL A 115 5.53 7.71 0.67
CA VAL A 115 6.37 8.88 0.38
C VAL A 115 6.16 9.91 1.48
N ALA A 116 7.20 10.16 2.29
CA ALA A 116 7.24 11.32 3.15
C ALA A 116 6.97 12.57 2.30
N VAL A 117 5.82 13.21 2.51
CA VAL A 117 5.56 14.53 1.92
C VAL A 117 6.66 15.47 2.44
N PRO A 118 7.36 16.21 1.58
CA PRO A 118 8.43 17.12 2.00
C PRO A 118 7.96 18.22 2.96
#